data_AF-F4KRV7-F1
#
_entry.id   AF-F4KRV7-F1
#
_cell.length_a   1.000
_cell.length_b   1.000
_cell.length_c   1.000
_cell.angle_alpha   90.00
_cell.angle_beta   90.00
_cell.angle_gamma   90.00
#
_symmetry.space_group_name_H-M   'P 1'
#
loop_
_entity.id
_entity.type
_entity.pdbx_description
1 polymer ?
#
loop_
_entity_poly.entity_id
_entity_poly.type
_entity_poly.pdbx_seq_one_letter_code
_entity_poly.pdbx_strand_id
1 'polypeptide(L)'
;MKKQTLTIILLCLVIFSANCQKNQSSSYNYSNSGDGKLASSHISIRNDDLDLEIKYTGEVRFNEDETAIQSISPKGALLFRKNKLKLTAESDASGKITYEMYDGGSKLSITDASGKQFLADAIKELINYGVDAKGSVERLYKKGGITAVLNRTEQMKSDYAKSIYLDHLLANHSASATALQTIAEKTTTLIGSDYEKGKLLGKYAEKFSAEPQSHKAYFAAVSSINSDYEKAKVLKTVLQQSLPAIAYEQAIGITRSINSDYEKANVLKKLIEKGKLEDGAYNKLLDIVALINSDYEKAGVAMRLIEKGIPSGQAYDQFLKVLGHINSDYEQSRVMKKMLEQPIPAQTDVDKILALLGNIGSDYEKAGVLKKIASKELSTEQWVSLINATTQVSSNYEKATVLLQIAGQMPKNEKTQAAYQQAAKTVSSDHEYGKVMRALE
;
A
#
# COMPACT_ATOMS: atom_id res chain seq x y z
N MET A 1 61.05 -11.30 -31.58
CA MET A 1 60.28 -10.15 -31.03
C MET A 1 59.02 -10.68 -30.37
N LYS A 2 59.05 -10.89 -29.05
CA LYS A 2 57.94 -11.46 -28.26
C LYS A 2 57.00 -10.32 -27.85
N LYS A 3 55.73 -10.37 -28.27
CA LYS A 3 54.66 -9.48 -27.78
C LYS A 3 54.31 -9.89 -26.35
N GLN A 4 54.53 -9.01 -25.38
CA GLN A 4 54.02 -9.15 -24.02
C GLN A 4 52.59 -8.60 -23.99
N THR A 5 51.62 -9.47 -23.72
CA THR A 5 50.25 -9.10 -23.38
C THR A 5 50.23 -8.66 -21.91
N LEU A 6 49.88 -7.39 -21.68
CA LEU A 6 49.69 -6.80 -20.37
C LEU A 6 48.29 -7.15 -19.85
N THR A 7 48.19 -8.13 -18.96
CA THR A 7 46.93 -8.45 -18.26
C THR A 7 46.74 -7.45 -17.13
N ILE A 8 45.85 -6.49 -17.30
CA ILE A 8 45.41 -5.58 -16.22
C ILE A 8 44.44 -6.37 -15.33
N ILE A 9 44.91 -6.77 -14.15
CA ILE A 9 44.07 -7.30 -13.08
C ILE A 9 43.43 -6.10 -12.41
N LEU A 10 42.14 -5.87 -12.70
CA LEU A 10 41.30 -4.90 -12.00
C LEU A 10 40.99 -5.47 -10.60
N LEU A 11 41.79 -5.07 -9.62
CA LEU A 11 41.55 -5.36 -8.21
C LEU A 11 40.31 -4.57 -7.75
N CYS A 12 39.13 -5.19 -7.81
CA CYS A 12 37.92 -4.66 -7.18
C CYS A 12 38.12 -4.64 -5.66
N LEU A 13 38.48 -3.47 -5.14
CA LEU A 13 38.51 -3.16 -3.72
C LEU A 13 37.06 -3.09 -3.23
N VAL A 14 36.50 -4.22 -2.81
CA VAL A 14 35.22 -4.25 -2.09
C VAL A 14 35.49 -3.65 -0.71
N ILE A 15 35.23 -2.35 -0.58
CA ILE A 15 35.16 -1.70 0.73
C ILE A 15 33.88 -2.23 1.40
N PHE A 16 34.01 -3.32 2.15
CA PHE A 16 33.05 -3.68 3.18
C PHE A 16 33.08 -2.55 4.21
N SER A 17 32.21 -1.56 4.04
CA SER A 17 31.81 -0.70 5.14
C SER A 17 31.01 -1.59 6.09
N ALA A 18 31.68 -2.08 7.13
CA ALA A 18 31.01 -2.63 8.28
C ALA A 18 30.12 -1.53 8.87
N ASN A 19 28.86 -1.49 8.44
CA ASN A 19 27.82 -0.77 9.16
C ASN A 19 27.68 -1.48 10.51
N CYS A 20 28.38 -0.97 11.51
CA CYS A 20 28.14 -1.32 12.91
C CYS A 20 26.74 -0.80 13.26
N GLN A 21 25.69 -1.59 13.01
CA GLN A 21 24.37 -1.30 13.55
C GLN A 21 24.50 -1.39 15.07
N LYS A 22 24.57 -0.25 15.76
CA LYS A 22 24.39 -0.19 17.21
C LYS A 22 23.08 -0.91 17.52
N ASN A 23 23.13 -1.93 18.39
CA ASN A 23 21.94 -2.65 18.85
C ASN A 23 21.07 -1.70 19.68
N GLN A 24 20.18 -0.96 19.01
CA GLN A 24 19.18 -0.11 19.65
C GLN A 24 17.88 -0.88 19.77
N SER A 25 17.42 -1.11 20.99
CA SER A 25 16.06 -1.56 21.26
C SER A 25 15.22 -0.37 21.69
N SER A 26 14.04 -0.20 21.09
CA SER A 26 13.09 0.84 21.45
C SER A 26 11.69 0.25 21.41
N SER A 27 10.94 0.42 22.49
CA SER A 27 9.55 -0.04 22.58
C SER A 27 8.66 1.08 23.10
N TYR A 28 7.50 1.21 22.47
CA TYR A 28 6.45 2.16 22.83
C TYR A 28 5.17 1.35 23.02
N ASN A 29 4.73 1.21 24.25
CA ASN A 29 3.54 0.46 24.61
C ASN A 29 2.51 1.41 25.19
N TYR A 30 1.29 1.37 24.64
CA TYR A 30 0.14 2.07 25.18
C TYR A 30 -0.94 1.02 25.45
N SER A 31 -1.53 1.07 26.64
CA SER A 31 -2.64 0.19 27.00
C SER A 31 -3.78 1.00 27.61
N ASN A 32 -5.00 0.68 27.17
CA ASN A 32 -6.23 1.22 27.72
C ASN A 32 -7.17 0.05 28.02
N SER A 33 -7.37 -0.25 29.30
CA SER A 33 -8.28 -1.32 29.74
C SER A 33 -9.62 -0.67 30.06
N GLY A 34 -10.63 -0.84 29.21
CA GLY A 34 -11.94 -0.17 29.25
C GLY A 34 -12.79 -0.36 30.53
N ASP A 35 -12.23 -0.93 31.60
CA ASP A 35 -12.90 -1.28 32.86
C ASP A 35 -12.65 -0.23 33.97
N GLY A 36 -12.67 1.06 33.62
CA GLY A 36 -12.44 2.15 34.58
C GLY A 36 -11.01 2.26 35.13
N LYS A 37 -10.05 1.51 34.56
CA LYS A 37 -8.62 1.64 34.86
C LYS A 37 -8.04 2.84 34.11
N LEU A 38 -7.13 3.56 34.77
CA LEU A 38 -6.37 4.62 34.11
C LEU A 38 -5.55 4.03 32.96
N ALA A 39 -5.58 4.71 31.81
CA ALA A 39 -4.71 4.36 30.69
C ALA A 39 -3.24 4.39 31.15
N SER A 40 -2.44 3.47 30.62
CA SER A 40 -1.02 3.40 30.94
C SER A 40 -0.16 3.41 29.69
N SER A 41 0.96 4.12 29.81
CA SER A 41 1.97 4.23 28.77
C SER A 41 3.31 3.76 29.32
N HIS A 42 4.05 3.04 28.49
CA HIS A 42 5.40 2.58 28.81
C HIS A 42 6.31 2.76 27.59
N ILE A 43 7.34 3.56 27.75
CA ILE A 43 8.38 3.81 26.77
C ILE A 43 9.68 3.28 27.35
N SER A 44 10.35 2.40 26.61
CA SER A 44 11.67 1.90 26.99
C SER A 44 12.61 1.98 25.80
N ILE A 45 13.77 2.60 26.02
CA ILE A 45 14.85 2.69 25.03
C ILE A 45 16.14 2.25 25.69
N ARG A 46 16.81 1.26 25.10
CA ARG A 46 18.12 0.78 25.56
C ARG A 46 19.10 0.68 24.40
N ASN A 47 20.25 1.33 24.57
CA ASN A 47 21.44 1.22 23.75
C ASN A 47 22.70 1.45 24.63
N ASP A 48 23.89 1.37 24.03
CA ASP A 48 25.18 1.48 24.74
C ASP A 48 25.33 2.78 25.58
N ASP A 49 24.66 3.85 25.16
CA ASP A 49 24.81 5.20 25.73
C ASP A 49 23.58 5.65 26.56
N LEU A 50 22.47 4.90 26.51
CA LEU A 50 21.18 5.29 27.06
C LEU A 50 20.37 4.09 27.57
N ASP A 51 20.03 4.10 28.85
CA ASP A 51 18.93 3.31 29.44
C ASP A 51 17.81 4.27 29.88
N LEU A 52 16.72 4.30 29.12
CA LEU A 52 15.56 5.13 29.38
C LEU A 52 14.32 4.26 29.63
N GLU A 53 13.61 4.57 30.70
CA GLU A 53 12.30 4.02 31.03
C GLU A 53 11.37 5.16 31.45
N ILE A 54 10.26 5.31 30.73
CA ILE A 54 9.18 6.24 31.08
C ILE A 54 7.91 5.41 31.23
N LYS A 55 7.29 5.45 32.40
CA LYS A 55 5.98 4.86 32.65
C LYS A 55 5.07 5.90 33.24
N TYR A 56 3.84 5.98 32.76
CA TYR A 56 2.84 6.80 33.45
C TYR A 56 1.45 6.22 33.33
N THR A 57 0.65 6.46 34.36
CA THR A 57 -0.76 6.08 34.45
C THR A 57 -1.62 7.33 34.62
N GLY A 58 -2.71 7.38 33.86
CA GLY A 58 -3.56 8.55 33.78
C GLY A 58 -2.93 9.67 32.97
N GLU A 59 -3.53 10.85 33.08
CA GLU A 59 -3.11 12.06 32.38
C GLU A 59 -2.12 12.85 33.24
N VAL A 60 -0.94 13.12 32.67
CA VAL A 60 0.09 13.99 33.25
C VAL A 60 0.07 15.31 32.49
N ARG A 61 -0.01 16.44 33.22
CA ARG A 61 0.05 17.81 32.68
C ARG A 61 1.20 18.57 33.31
N PHE A 62 1.97 19.27 32.49
CA PHE A 62 3.00 20.20 32.96
C PHE A 62 2.47 21.63 33.04
N ASN A 63 3.10 22.46 33.88
CA ASN A 63 2.78 23.88 34.00
C ASN A 63 3.14 24.66 32.72
N GLU A 64 2.78 25.94 32.69
CA GLU A 64 2.93 26.81 31.51
C GLU A 64 4.39 26.98 31.04
N ASP A 65 5.32 26.91 31.99
CA ASP A 65 6.76 27.04 31.76
C ASP A 65 7.46 25.71 31.50
N GLU A 66 6.73 24.59 31.56
CA GLU A 66 7.26 23.22 31.38
C GLU A 66 8.42 22.90 32.36
N THR A 67 8.31 23.39 33.60
CA THR A 67 9.31 23.23 34.68
C THR A 67 8.79 22.44 35.89
N ALA A 68 7.48 22.21 35.98
CA ALA A 68 6.86 21.45 37.06
C ALA A 68 5.66 20.63 36.56
N ILE A 69 5.31 19.59 37.31
CA ILE A 69 4.08 18.83 37.06
C ILE A 69 2.92 19.59 37.68
N GLN A 70 1.99 20.03 36.84
CA GLN A 70 0.79 20.75 37.26
C GLN A 70 -0.25 19.78 37.83
N SER A 71 -0.46 18.65 37.17
CA SER A 71 -1.41 17.63 37.62
C SER A 71 -1.05 16.25 37.10
N ILE A 72 -1.41 15.24 37.87
CA ILE A 72 -1.51 13.84 37.45
C ILE A 72 -2.91 13.38 37.86
N SER A 73 -3.61 12.61 37.00
CA SER A 73 -4.92 12.04 37.35
C SER A 73 -4.91 11.43 38.76
N PRO A 74 -6.01 11.51 39.54
CA PRO A 74 -6.06 10.91 40.87
C PRO A 74 -5.69 9.43 40.84
N LYS A 75 -4.81 8.99 41.76
CA LYS A 75 -4.21 7.64 41.78
C LYS A 75 -3.32 7.31 40.55
N GLY A 76 -2.98 8.29 39.75
CA GLY A 76 -2.02 8.19 38.65
C GLY A 76 -0.58 8.33 39.15
N ALA A 77 0.36 7.92 38.32
CA ALA A 77 1.78 7.97 38.63
C ALA A 77 2.62 8.24 37.37
N LEU A 78 3.82 8.74 37.58
CA LEU A 78 4.86 8.93 36.57
C LEU A 78 6.18 8.39 37.13
N LEU A 79 6.83 7.52 36.36
CA LEU A 79 8.20 7.07 36.56
C LEU A 79 9.01 7.52 35.33
N PHE A 80 10.13 8.16 35.59
CA PHE A 80 11.17 8.47 34.63
C PHE A 80 12.50 7.95 35.16
N ARG A 81 13.15 7.08 34.40
CA ARG A 81 14.53 6.66 34.64
C ARG A 81 15.34 6.95 33.39
N LYS A 82 16.47 7.63 33.55
CA LYS A 82 17.45 7.86 32.48
C LYS A 82 18.84 7.65 33.04
N ASN A 83 19.48 6.55 32.69
CA ASN A 83 20.74 6.11 33.26
C ASN A 83 20.66 6.07 34.80
N LYS A 84 21.38 6.95 35.49
CA LYS A 84 21.39 7.06 36.97
C LYS A 84 20.28 7.96 37.52
N LEU A 85 19.60 8.73 36.68
CA LEU A 85 18.56 9.67 37.09
C LEU A 85 17.24 8.90 37.30
N LYS A 86 16.55 9.17 38.41
CA LYS A 86 15.22 8.62 38.68
C LYS A 86 14.29 9.70 39.21
N LEU A 87 13.12 9.84 38.61
CA LEU A 87 12.00 10.64 39.09
C LEU A 87 10.78 9.72 39.21
N THR A 88 10.14 9.77 40.38
CA THR A 88 8.82 9.18 40.62
C THR A 88 7.90 10.28 41.11
N ALA A 89 6.73 10.42 40.51
CA ALA A 89 5.70 11.35 40.94
C ALA A 89 4.36 10.62 41.03
N GLU A 90 3.75 10.62 42.21
CA GLU A 90 2.51 9.88 42.49
C GLU A 90 1.42 10.83 42.96
N SER A 91 0.21 10.64 42.43
CA SER A 91 -0.97 11.44 42.75
C SER A 91 -1.88 10.66 43.68
N ASP A 92 -2.21 11.22 44.84
CA ASP A 92 -3.16 10.60 45.75
C ASP A 92 -4.61 10.70 45.24
N ALA A 93 -5.57 10.21 46.03
CA ALA A 93 -6.99 10.26 45.66
C ALA A 93 -7.56 11.69 45.53
N SER A 94 -6.87 12.69 46.09
CA SER A 94 -7.23 14.12 46.00
C SER A 94 -6.51 14.86 44.87
N GLY A 95 -5.58 14.21 44.17
CA GLY A 95 -4.78 14.84 43.13
C GLY A 95 -3.47 15.48 43.63
N LYS A 96 -3.14 15.33 44.93
CA LYS A 96 -1.90 15.86 45.50
C LYS A 96 -0.73 15.00 45.07
N ILE A 97 0.33 15.65 44.56
CA ILE A 97 1.50 14.96 44.01
C ILE A 97 2.62 14.87 45.05
N THR A 98 3.17 13.67 45.22
CA THR A 98 4.40 13.41 45.99
C THR A 98 5.54 13.01 45.06
N TYR A 99 6.75 13.49 45.35
CA TYR A 99 7.93 13.31 44.51
C TYR A 99 9.01 12.48 45.20
N GLU A 100 9.63 11.58 44.45
CA GLU A 100 10.89 10.95 44.80
C GLU A 100 11.89 11.13 43.66
N MET A 101 13.00 11.83 43.93
CA MET A 101 14.00 12.19 42.93
C MET A 101 15.39 11.75 43.36
N TYR A 102 16.13 11.15 42.44
CA TYR A 102 17.49 10.66 42.67
C TYR A 102 18.40 10.98 41.50
N ASP A 103 19.61 11.42 41.83
CA ASP A 103 20.76 11.42 40.92
C ASP A 103 21.76 10.37 41.42
N GLY A 104 21.72 9.18 40.82
CA GLY A 104 22.44 8.01 41.30
C GLY A 104 21.99 7.61 42.71
N GLY A 105 22.90 7.69 43.67
CA GLY A 105 22.62 7.37 45.07
C GLY A 105 22.08 8.55 45.89
N SER A 106 22.12 9.78 45.35
CA SER A 106 21.78 10.99 46.09
C SER A 106 20.30 11.34 45.92
N LYS A 107 19.55 11.38 47.03
CA LYS A 107 18.16 11.84 47.05
C LYS A 107 18.09 13.35 46.95
N LEU A 108 17.23 13.88 46.08
CA LEU A 108 17.00 15.31 45.87
C LEU A 108 15.64 15.73 46.45
N SER A 109 15.57 16.92 47.05
CA SER A 109 14.32 17.51 47.52
C SER A 109 13.75 18.51 46.52
N ILE A 110 12.44 18.45 46.27
CA ILE A 110 11.74 19.38 45.37
C ILE A 110 11.67 20.82 45.91
N THR A 111 11.95 21.01 47.20
CA THR A 111 12.05 22.34 47.81
C THR A 111 13.33 23.07 47.45
N ASP A 112 14.36 22.33 47.07
CA ASP A 112 15.72 22.85 46.88
C ASP A 112 15.94 23.24 45.41
N ALA A 113 16.86 24.19 45.18
CA ALA A 113 17.15 24.67 43.83
C ALA A 113 17.61 23.55 42.87
N SER A 114 18.45 22.63 43.37
CA SER A 114 18.94 21.48 42.60
C SER A 114 17.81 20.50 42.22
N GLY A 115 16.87 20.24 43.14
CA GLY A 115 15.72 19.38 42.85
C GLY A 115 14.73 20.01 41.88
N LYS A 116 14.50 21.32 41.96
CA LYS A 116 13.68 22.06 40.98
C LYS A 116 14.31 22.01 39.59
N GLN A 117 15.63 22.22 39.49
CA GLN A 117 16.35 22.13 38.22
C GLN A 117 16.30 20.72 37.64
N PHE A 118 16.53 19.69 38.48
CA PHE A 118 16.41 18.30 38.09
C PHE A 118 15.02 17.98 37.52
N LEU A 119 13.95 18.42 38.19
CA LEU A 119 12.59 18.21 37.70
C LEU A 119 12.37 18.88 36.35
N ALA A 120 12.80 20.13 36.19
CA ALA A 120 12.67 20.85 34.93
C ALA A 120 13.40 20.13 33.77
N ASP A 121 14.60 19.61 34.01
CA ASP A 121 15.35 18.88 32.98
C ASP A 121 14.75 17.50 32.69
N ALA A 122 14.22 16.80 33.69
CA ALA A 122 13.46 15.57 33.49
C ALA A 122 12.19 15.82 32.67
N ILE A 123 11.47 16.93 32.92
CA ILE A 123 10.28 17.32 32.14
C ILE A 123 10.62 17.59 30.68
N LYS A 124 11.73 18.30 30.38
CA LYS A 124 12.17 18.52 28.99
C LYS A 124 12.39 17.18 28.25
N GLU A 125 12.99 16.20 28.92
CA GLU A 125 13.18 14.85 28.37
C GLU A 125 11.85 14.13 28.17
N LEU A 126 10.96 14.15 29.17
CA LEU A 126 9.62 13.56 29.11
C LEU A 126 8.81 14.09 27.92
N ILE A 127 8.86 15.40 27.67
CA ILE A 127 8.19 16.04 26.54
C ILE A 127 8.77 15.54 25.21
N ASN A 128 10.09 15.35 25.11
CA ASN A 128 10.72 14.83 23.89
C ASN A 128 10.27 13.40 23.53
N TYR A 129 9.70 12.66 24.49
CA TYR A 129 9.10 11.34 24.31
C TYR A 129 7.56 11.35 24.32
N GLY A 130 6.94 12.54 24.35
CA GLY A 130 5.51 12.72 24.14
C GLY A 130 4.65 12.73 25.41
N VAL A 131 5.26 12.79 26.61
CA VAL A 131 4.49 13.03 27.84
C VAL A 131 3.94 14.45 27.82
N ASP A 132 2.65 14.59 28.13
CA ASP A 132 1.88 15.84 27.98
C ASP A 132 1.97 16.46 26.57
N ALA A 133 2.22 15.67 25.52
CA ALA A 133 2.33 16.20 24.15
C ALA A 133 1.12 17.06 23.76
N LYS A 134 -0.10 16.60 24.08
CA LYS A 134 -1.34 17.33 23.80
C LYS A 134 -1.40 18.68 24.52
N GLY A 135 -1.04 18.72 25.80
CA GLY A 135 -1.04 19.97 26.58
C GLY A 135 0.03 20.93 26.09
N SER A 136 1.21 20.40 25.74
CA SER A 136 2.29 21.18 25.14
C SER A 136 1.87 21.81 23.81
N VAL A 137 1.17 21.07 22.93
CA VAL A 137 0.61 21.64 21.69
C VAL A 137 -0.33 22.81 21.98
N GLU A 138 -1.26 22.67 22.93
CA GLU A 138 -2.18 23.77 23.27
C GLU A 138 -1.47 25.02 23.78
N ARG A 139 -0.45 24.84 24.65
CA ARG A 139 0.37 25.96 25.15
C ARG A 139 1.13 26.65 24.03
N LEU A 140 1.77 25.87 23.15
CA LEU A 140 2.53 26.39 22.01
C LEU A 140 1.62 27.09 21.00
N TYR A 141 0.45 26.52 20.71
CA TYR A 141 -0.52 27.12 19.80
C TYR A 141 -1.02 28.46 20.33
N LYS A 142 -1.30 28.58 21.63
CA LYS A 142 -1.65 29.88 22.25
C LYS A 142 -0.53 30.92 22.13
N LYS A 143 0.73 30.49 22.24
CA LYS A 143 1.90 31.39 22.19
C LYS A 143 2.27 31.85 20.78
N GLY A 144 2.08 31.02 19.76
CA GLY A 144 2.52 31.35 18.41
C GLY A 144 1.91 30.52 17.27
N GLY A 145 0.74 29.93 17.51
CA GLY A 145 -0.04 29.18 16.53
C GLY A 145 0.68 27.95 15.98
N ILE A 146 0.33 27.58 14.75
CA ILE A 146 0.88 26.42 14.01
C ILE A 146 2.42 26.50 13.95
N THR A 147 2.98 27.68 13.69
CA THR A 147 4.43 27.87 13.56
C THR A 147 5.18 27.49 14.83
N ALA A 148 4.69 27.89 16.00
CA ALA A 148 5.33 27.52 17.27
C ALA A 148 5.30 26.00 17.52
N VAL A 149 4.19 25.33 17.19
CA VAL A 149 4.06 23.87 17.31
C VAL A 149 5.04 23.16 16.36
N LEU A 150 5.13 23.59 15.10
CA LEU A 150 6.04 23.00 14.12
C LEU A 150 7.51 23.18 14.50
N ASN A 151 7.90 24.36 14.97
CA ASN A 151 9.26 24.63 15.45
C ASN A 151 9.62 23.72 16.62
N ARG A 152 8.71 23.50 17.58
CA ARG A 152 8.94 22.55 18.67
C ARG A 152 9.10 21.13 18.14
N THR A 153 8.23 20.72 17.22
CA THR A 153 8.20 19.37 16.62
C THR A 153 9.54 19.04 15.95
N GLU A 154 10.14 20.02 15.27
CA GLU A 154 11.43 19.87 14.61
C GLU A 154 12.58 19.53 15.57
N GLN A 155 12.51 20.03 16.81
CA GLN A 155 13.52 19.78 17.84
C GLN A 155 13.33 18.46 18.59
N MET A 156 12.25 17.72 18.33
CA MET A 156 11.95 16.47 19.03
C MET A 156 12.78 15.30 18.49
N LYS A 157 13.12 14.36 19.36
CA LYS A 157 13.93 13.18 18.99
C LYS A 157 13.09 12.01 18.48
N SER A 158 11.88 11.84 19.01
CA SER A 158 11.03 10.67 18.72
C SER A 158 10.02 10.97 17.63
N ASP A 159 9.99 10.14 16.58
CA ASP A 159 8.96 10.19 15.53
C ASP A 159 7.55 9.96 16.08
N TYR A 160 7.42 9.10 17.09
CA TYR A 160 6.16 8.87 17.79
C TYR A 160 5.66 10.16 18.46
N ALA A 161 6.56 10.87 19.16
CA ALA A 161 6.20 12.12 19.82
C ALA A 161 5.87 13.22 18.80
N LYS A 162 6.64 13.33 17.71
CA LYS A 162 6.34 14.24 16.59
C LYS A 162 4.96 13.95 15.98
N SER A 163 4.63 12.67 15.79
CA SER A 163 3.34 12.21 15.28
C SER A 163 2.19 12.64 16.19
N ILE A 164 2.33 12.52 17.52
CA ILE A 164 1.30 13.01 18.47
C ILE A 164 1.11 14.53 18.37
N TYR A 165 2.20 15.30 18.23
CA TYR A 165 2.12 16.75 18.10
C TYR A 165 1.34 17.16 16.85
N LEU A 166 1.71 16.59 15.68
CA LEU A 166 1.03 16.88 14.43
C LEU A 166 -0.41 16.34 14.42
N ASP A 167 -0.66 15.18 15.03
CA ASP A 167 -2.01 14.60 15.17
C ASP A 167 -2.91 15.51 15.99
N HIS A 168 -2.46 15.96 17.17
CA HIS A 168 -3.24 16.83 18.04
C HIS A 168 -3.48 18.21 17.39
N LEU A 169 -2.45 18.74 16.70
CA LEU A 169 -2.56 19.98 15.95
C LEU A 169 -3.64 19.90 14.86
N LEU A 170 -3.58 18.85 14.03
CA LEU A 170 -4.53 18.62 12.94
C LEU A 170 -5.93 18.30 13.46
N ALA A 171 -6.07 17.64 14.61
CA ALA A 171 -7.37 17.30 15.17
C ALA A 171 -8.12 18.52 15.74
N ASN A 172 -7.42 19.39 16.46
CA ASN A 172 -8.07 20.38 17.34
C ASN A 172 -7.99 21.83 16.83
N HIS A 173 -7.19 22.10 15.81
CA HIS A 173 -7.05 23.45 15.27
C HIS A 173 -7.34 23.48 13.77
N SER A 174 -8.04 24.54 13.33
CA SER A 174 -8.22 24.82 11.91
C SER A 174 -6.88 25.24 11.29
N ALA A 175 -6.56 24.69 10.11
CA ALA A 175 -5.40 25.05 9.33
C ALA A 175 -5.85 25.59 7.97
N SER A 176 -5.27 26.71 7.53
CA SER A 176 -5.44 27.20 6.16
C SER A 176 -4.79 26.27 5.15
N ALA A 177 -5.11 26.41 3.85
CA ALA A 177 -4.48 25.62 2.79
C ALA A 177 -2.94 25.71 2.81
N THR A 178 -2.39 26.91 3.03
CA THR A 178 -0.94 27.12 3.20
C THR A 178 -0.40 26.39 4.43
N ALA A 179 -1.11 26.42 5.56
CA ALA A 179 -0.68 25.71 6.75
C ALA A 179 -0.72 24.19 6.58
N LEU A 180 -1.74 23.66 5.91
CA LEU A 180 -1.82 22.23 5.55
C LEU A 180 -0.68 21.83 4.60
N GLN A 181 -0.35 22.67 3.63
CA GLN A 181 0.81 22.46 2.76
C GLN A 181 2.11 22.36 3.60
N THR A 182 2.36 23.33 4.49
CA THR A 182 3.55 23.32 5.36
C THR A 182 3.56 22.11 6.29
N ILE A 183 2.42 21.70 6.85
CA ILE A 183 2.34 20.50 7.69
C ILE A 183 2.70 19.26 6.87
N ALA A 184 2.18 19.09 5.65
CA ALA A 184 2.54 17.95 4.79
C ALA A 184 4.03 17.92 4.41
N GLU A 185 4.61 19.08 4.10
CA GLU A 185 6.05 19.23 3.85
C GLU A 185 6.88 18.85 5.09
N LYS A 186 6.48 19.33 6.28
CA LYS A 186 7.13 18.98 7.54
C LYS A 186 6.92 17.53 7.93
N THR A 187 5.78 16.90 7.63
CA THR A 187 5.60 15.44 7.82
C THR A 187 6.63 14.64 7.01
N THR A 188 6.95 15.11 5.80
CA THR A 188 7.96 14.47 4.94
C THR A 188 9.36 14.50 5.55
N THR A 189 9.75 15.65 6.11
CA THR A 189 11.12 15.91 6.59
C THR A 189 11.34 15.61 8.07
N LEU A 190 10.31 15.71 8.91
CA LEU A 190 10.45 15.58 10.36
C LEU A 190 10.22 14.15 10.86
N ILE A 191 9.36 13.36 10.22
CA ILE A 191 9.08 11.98 10.64
C ILE A 191 9.91 11.04 9.79
N GLY A 192 10.70 10.15 10.39
CA GLY A 192 11.42 9.09 9.67
C GLY A 192 10.59 7.82 9.47
N SER A 193 9.80 7.45 10.48
CA SER A 193 8.95 6.26 10.50
C SER A 193 7.82 6.31 9.46
N ASP A 194 7.84 5.37 8.52
CA ASP A 194 6.78 5.16 7.53
C ASP A 194 5.41 4.88 8.16
N TYR A 195 5.39 4.16 9.28
CA TYR A 195 4.17 3.87 10.02
C TYR A 195 3.54 5.16 10.57
N GLU A 196 4.33 6.03 11.19
CA GLU A 196 3.82 7.28 11.74
C GLU A 196 3.41 8.26 10.63
N LYS A 197 4.19 8.35 9.54
CA LYS A 197 3.79 9.09 8.34
C LYS A 197 2.48 8.57 7.77
N GLY A 198 2.38 7.26 7.56
CA GLY A 198 1.21 6.61 6.99
C GLY A 198 -0.04 6.78 7.83
N LYS A 199 0.10 6.65 9.15
CA LYS A 199 -0.98 6.91 10.11
C LYS A 199 -1.49 8.35 10.02
N LEU A 200 -0.60 9.35 10.05
CA LEU A 200 -0.97 10.76 10.01
C LEU A 200 -1.61 11.14 8.66
N LEU A 201 -0.95 10.81 7.55
CA LEU A 201 -1.40 11.13 6.19
C LEU A 201 -2.68 10.39 5.80
N GLY A 202 -2.88 9.18 6.33
CA GLY A 202 -4.13 8.43 6.17
C GLY A 202 -5.27 9.04 6.97
N LYS A 203 -5.06 9.32 8.27
CA LYS A 203 -6.10 9.86 9.17
C LYS A 203 -6.64 11.21 8.70
N TYR A 204 -5.78 12.06 8.15
CA TYR A 204 -6.14 13.41 7.70
C TYR A 204 -6.17 13.55 6.17
N ALA A 205 -6.33 12.44 5.45
CA ALA A 205 -6.37 12.44 3.98
C ALA A 205 -7.42 13.42 3.44
N GLU A 206 -8.62 13.47 4.03
CA GLU A 206 -9.68 14.42 3.65
C GLU A 206 -9.23 15.88 3.79
N LYS A 207 -8.64 16.25 4.94
CA LYS A 207 -8.15 17.63 5.16
C LYS A 207 -7.09 18.04 4.14
N PHE A 208 -6.12 17.17 3.87
CA PHE A 208 -5.06 17.47 2.90
C PHE A 208 -5.54 17.44 1.44
N SER A 209 -6.53 16.61 1.14
CA SER A 209 -7.07 16.42 -0.21
C SER A 209 -8.26 17.33 -0.56
N ALA A 210 -8.76 18.14 0.38
CA ALA A 210 -9.77 19.14 0.10
C ALA A 210 -9.22 20.35 -0.69
N GLU A 211 -7.95 20.72 -0.47
CA GLU A 211 -7.39 21.99 -0.95
C GLU A 211 -6.35 21.79 -2.08
N PRO A 212 -6.55 22.35 -3.29
CA PRO A 212 -5.61 22.21 -4.41
C PRO A 212 -4.16 22.59 -4.08
N GLN A 213 -3.97 23.60 -3.22
CA GLN A 213 -2.65 24.09 -2.83
C GLN A 213 -1.88 23.06 -1.98
N SER A 214 -2.55 22.26 -1.15
CA SER A 214 -1.89 21.24 -0.32
C SER A 214 -1.73 19.89 -1.04
N HIS A 215 -2.44 19.62 -2.14
CA HIS A 215 -2.38 18.33 -2.86
C HIS A 215 -0.95 17.92 -3.23
N LYS A 216 -0.18 18.84 -3.84
CA LYS A 216 1.18 18.54 -4.28
C LYS A 216 2.07 18.14 -3.11
N ALA A 217 2.02 18.89 -2.01
CA ALA A 217 2.79 18.60 -0.80
C ALA A 217 2.33 17.29 -0.13
N TYR A 218 1.02 17.06 -0.08
CA TYR A 218 0.45 15.82 0.44
C TYR A 218 0.92 14.59 -0.34
N PHE A 219 0.76 14.59 -1.67
CA PHE A 219 1.19 13.47 -2.50
C PHE A 219 2.72 13.29 -2.53
N ALA A 220 3.50 14.36 -2.40
CA ALA A 220 4.95 14.26 -2.16
C ALA A 220 5.25 13.56 -0.83
N ALA A 221 4.51 13.87 0.24
CA ALA A 221 4.64 13.21 1.54
C ALA A 221 4.27 11.72 1.45
N VAL A 222 3.17 11.38 0.76
CA VAL A 222 2.77 9.98 0.51
C VAL A 222 3.84 9.25 -0.30
N SER A 223 4.40 9.90 -1.32
CA SER A 223 5.48 9.33 -2.14
C SER A 223 6.76 9.08 -1.35
N SER A 224 6.99 9.80 -0.23
CA SER A 224 8.17 9.63 0.63
C SER A 224 8.11 8.43 1.57
N ILE A 225 6.97 7.75 1.64
CA ILE A 225 6.81 6.53 2.46
C ILE A 225 7.54 5.39 1.74
N ASN A 226 8.44 4.67 2.42
CA ASN A 226 9.17 3.56 1.80
C ASN A 226 8.42 2.23 1.91
N SER A 227 7.74 1.99 3.03
CA SER A 227 6.88 0.83 3.25
C SER A 227 5.74 0.80 2.25
N ASP A 228 5.75 -0.20 1.36
CA ASP A 228 4.68 -0.42 0.38
C ASP A 228 3.31 -0.56 1.03
N TYR A 229 3.23 -1.24 2.18
CA TYR A 229 2.00 -1.42 2.94
C TYR A 229 1.43 -0.09 3.42
N GLU A 230 2.25 0.75 4.07
CA GLU A 230 1.79 2.05 4.58
C GLU A 230 1.45 3.00 3.43
N LYS A 231 2.27 3.02 2.37
CA LYS A 231 2.00 3.82 1.16
C LYS A 231 0.67 3.42 0.51
N ALA A 232 0.44 2.13 0.32
CA ALA A 232 -0.79 1.61 -0.25
C ALA A 232 -2.01 1.88 0.65
N LYS A 233 -1.86 1.77 1.97
CA LYS A 233 -2.91 2.11 2.93
C LYS A 233 -3.32 3.58 2.82
N VAL A 234 -2.37 4.50 2.74
CA VAL A 234 -2.67 5.93 2.55
C VAL A 234 -3.34 6.19 1.20
N LEU A 235 -2.81 5.63 0.11
CA LEU A 235 -3.41 5.76 -1.22
C LEU A 235 -4.85 5.23 -1.25
N LYS A 236 -5.10 4.04 -0.72
CA LYS A 236 -6.45 3.46 -0.63
C LYS A 236 -7.41 4.33 0.21
N THR A 237 -6.89 5.06 1.20
CA THR A 237 -7.68 5.96 2.05
C THR A 237 -8.02 7.26 1.32
N VAL A 238 -7.05 7.94 0.70
CA VAL A 238 -7.32 9.20 -0.03
C VAL A 238 -8.20 8.98 -1.24
N LEU A 239 -8.12 7.82 -1.90
CA LEU A 239 -8.99 7.45 -3.03
C LEU A 239 -10.47 7.25 -2.63
N GLN A 240 -10.80 7.24 -1.34
CA GLN A 240 -12.20 7.26 -0.89
C GLN A 240 -12.82 8.65 -0.97
N GLN A 241 -11.97 9.69 -1.02
CA GLN A 241 -12.39 11.09 -1.09
C GLN A 241 -12.77 11.49 -2.52
N SER A 242 -13.47 12.61 -2.65
CA SER A 242 -13.71 13.23 -3.95
C SER A 242 -12.47 13.99 -4.40
N LEU A 243 -11.69 13.40 -5.31
CA LEU A 243 -10.44 13.98 -5.79
C LEU A 243 -10.61 14.63 -7.18
N PRO A 244 -9.95 15.77 -7.47
CA PRO A 244 -9.85 16.27 -8.83
C PRO A 244 -8.99 15.34 -9.70
N ALA A 245 -9.14 15.42 -11.02
CA ALA A 245 -8.42 14.55 -11.97
C ALA A 245 -6.89 14.55 -11.77
N ILE A 246 -6.31 15.72 -11.47
CA ILE A 246 -4.86 15.85 -11.21
C ILE A 246 -4.40 15.03 -9.98
N ALA A 247 -5.22 14.95 -8.93
CA ALA A 247 -4.90 14.16 -7.75
C ALA A 247 -5.00 12.65 -8.01
N TYR A 248 -5.95 12.23 -8.86
CA TYR A 248 -6.00 10.84 -9.36
C TYR A 248 -4.75 10.48 -10.15
N GLU A 249 -4.30 11.36 -11.05
CA GLU A 249 -3.06 11.16 -11.84
C GLU A 249 -1.83 11.04 -10.94
N GLN A 250 -1.74 11.84 -9.88
CA GLN A 250 -0.67 11.71 -8.88
C GLN A 250 -0.73 10.37 -8.13
N ALA A 251 -1.92 9.92 -7.73
CA ALA A 251 -2.10 8.62 -7.10
C ALA A 251 -1.69 7.46 -8.03
N ILE A 252 -2.02 7.54 -9.32
CA ILE A 252 -1.55 6.59 -10.35
C ILE A 252 -0.02 6.61 -10.41
N GLY A 253 0.60 7.79 -10.50
CA GLY A 253 2.06 7.93 -10.53
C GLY A 253 2.77 7.32 -9.32
N ILE A 254 2.24 7.53 -8.10
CA ILE A 254 2.82 6.97 -6.87
C ILE A 254 2.63 5.45 -6.82
N THR A 255 1.50 4.93 -7.31
CA THR A 255 1.22 3.48 -7.36
C THR A 255 2.31 2.72 -8.13
N ARG A 256 2.88 3.33 -9.17
CA ARG A 256 4.01 2.77 -9.93
C ARG A 256 5.25 2.50 -9.07
N SER A 257 5.44 3.25 -7.98
CA SER A 257 6.59 3.11 -7.06
C SER A 257 6.43 2.02 -5.99
N ILE A 258 5.28 1.36 -5.93
CA ILE A 258 5.04 0.26 -4.98
C ILE A 258 5.71 -1.00 -5.52
N ASN A 259 6.56 -1.66 -4.73
CA ASN A 259 7.26 -2.86 -5.18
C ASN A 259 6.41 -4.14 -4.97
N SER A 260 5.76 -4.26 -3.82
CA SER A 260 4.86 -5.36 -3.48
C SER A 260 3.71 -5.45 -4.48
N ASP A 261 3.65 -6.54 -5.23
CA ASP A 261 2.60 -6.80 -6.21
C ASP A 261 1.22 -6.85 -5.58
N TYR A 262 1.10 -7.42 -4.38
CA TYR A 262 -0.15 -7.46 -3.63
C TYR A 262 -0.65 -6.05 -3.30
N GLU A 263 0.22 -5.18 -2.76
CA GLU A 263 -0.18 -3.81 -2.42
C GLU A 263 -0.44 -2.96 -3.66
N LYS A 264 0.39 -3.09 -4.69
CA LYS A 264 0.22 -2.43 -6.00
C LYS A 264 -1.13 -2.80 -6.61
N ALA A 265 -1.46 -4.09 -6.66
CA ALA A 265 -2.73 -4.59 -7.17
C ALA A 265 -3.93 -4.07 -6.36
N ASN A 266 -3.83 -4.00 -5.03
CA ASN A 266 -4.90 -3.49 -4.20
C ASN A 266 -5.15 -1.98 -4.40
N VAL A 267 -4.10 -1.18 -4.64
CA VAL A 267 -4.26 0.24 -4.99
C VAL A 267 -4.85 0.39 -6.39
N LEU A 268 -4.38 -0.39 -7.38
CA LEU A 268 -4.93 -0.39 -8.74
C LEU A 268 -6.41 -0.77 -8.76
N LYS A 269 -6.82 -1.83 -8.06
CA LYS A 269 -8.24 -2.20 -7.89
C LYS A 269 -9.05 -1.03 -7.33
N LYS A 270 -8.50 -0.28 -6.37
CA LYS A 270 -9.17 0.90 -5.79
C LYS A 270 -9.28 2.06 -6.76
N LEU A 271 -8.24 2.32 -7.56
CA LEU A 271 -8.25 3.32 -8.63
C LEU A 271 -9.33 3.00 -9.66
N ILE A 272 -9.46 1.74 -10.07
CA ILE A 272 -10.49 1.27 -11.01
C ILE A 272 -11.90 1.46 -10.45
N GLU A 273 -12.12 1.15 -9.17
CA GLU A 273 -13.42 1.33 -8.51
C GLU A 273 -13.90 2.78 -8.53
N LYS A 274 -12.97 3.71 -8.29
CA LYS A 274 -13.26 5.11 -7.94
C LYS A 274 -13.13 6.08 -9.11
N GLY A 275 -12.23 5.82 -10.05
CA GLY A 275 -11.98 6.71 -11.18
C GLY A 275 -13.10 6.69 -12.21
N LYS A 276 -13.39 7.86 -12.79
CA LYS A 276 -13.86 7.93 -14.18
C LYS A 276 -12.62 7.75 -15.04
N LEU A 277 -12.38 6.52 -15.49
CA LEU A 277 -11.22 6.20 -16.29
C LEU A 277 -11.43 6.82 -17.69
N GLU A 278 -11.00 8.07 -17.89
CA GLU A 278 -10.87 8.65 -19.23
C GLU A 278 -9.71 7.98 -19.98
N ASP A 279 -9.74 8.00 -21.33
CA ASP A 279 -8.87 7.19 -22.19
C ASP A 279 -7.36 7.31 -21.88
N GLY A 280 -6.91 8.49 -21.43
CA GLY A 280 -5.51 8.73 -21.04
C GLY A 280 -5.09 8.06 -19.71
N ALA A 281 -6.01 7.96 -18.75
CA ALA A 281 -5.75 7.35 -17.45
C ALA A 281 -5.72 5.81 -17.53
N TYR A 282 -6.51 5.23 -18.44
CA TYR A 282 -6.53 3.79 -18.70
C TYR A 282 -5.16 3.24 -19.11
N ASN A 283 -4.49 3.88 -20.07
CA ASN A 283 -3.19 3.41 -20.57
C ASN A 283 -2.11 3.44 -19.48
N LYS A 284 -2.04 4.52 -18.70
CA LYS A 284 -1.11 4.61 -17.57
C LYS A 284 -1.38 3.54 -16.52
N LEU A 285 -2.66 3.26 -16.26
CA LEU A 285 -3.04 2.20 -15.33
C LEU A 285 -2.58 0.84 -15.85
N LEU A 286 -2.87 0.50 -17.10
CA LEU A 286 -2.45 -0.76 -17.74
C LEU A 286 -0.93 -0.92 -17.77
N ASP A 287 -0.17 0.15 -17.99
CA ASP A 287 1.28 0.13 -17.91
C ASP A 287 1.79 -0.24 -16.52
N ILE A 288 1.05 0.11 -15.45
CA ILE A 288 1.38 -0.30 -14.09
C ILE A 288 0.93 -1.75 -13.83
N VAL A 289 -0.20 -2.19 -14.39
CA VAL A 289 -0.62 -3.61 -14.31
C VAL A 289 0.44 -4.52 -14.95
N ALA A 290 1.04 -4.09 -16.06
CA ALA A 290 2.13 -4.81 -16.72
C ALA A 290 3.38 -4.97 -15.83
N LEU A 291 3.57 -4.12 -14.81
CA LEU A 291 4.67 -4.23 -13.84
C LEU A 291 4.37 -5.16 -12.65
N ILE A 292 3.22 -5.82 -12.62
CA ILE A 292 2.91 -6.85 -11.62
C ILE A 292 3.55 -8.16 -12.06
N ASN A 293 4.39 -8.77 -11.22
CA ASN A 293 4.99 -10.07 -11.53
C ASN A 293 4.09 -11.24 -11.13
N SER A 294 3.39 -11.15 -10.01
CA SER A 294 2.41 -12.15 -9.56
C SER A 294 1.24 -12.28 -10.55
N ASP A 295 1.15 -13.43 -11.22
CA ASP A 295 0.04 -13.74 -12.14
C ASP A 295 -1.33 -13.65 -11.46
N TYR A 296 -1.42 -14.13 -10.21
CA TYR A 296 -2.63 -14.06 -9.41
C TYR A 296 -3.08 -12.61 -9.18
N GLU A 297 -2.15 -11.71 -8.83
CA GLU A 297 -2.49 -10.31 -8.61
C GLU A 297 -2.79 -9.56 -9.91
N LYS A 298 -2.01 -9.84 -10.97
CA LYS A 298 -2.24 -9.28 -12.31
C LYS A 298 -3.62 -9.66 -12.83
N ALA A 299 -3.97 -10.94 -12.72
CA ALA A 299 -5.30 -11.46 -13.05
C ALA A 299 -6.38 -10.81 -12.18
N GLY A 300 -6.14 -10.66 -10.87
CA GLY A 300 -7.06 -9.97 -9.97
C GLY A 300 -7.36 -8.53 -10.37
N VAL A 301 -6.36 -7.78 -10.86
CA VAL A 301 -6.58 -6.42 -11.38
C VAL A 301 -7.34 -6.46 -12.72
N ALA A 302 -6.97 -7.37 -13.62
CA ALA A 302 -7.63 -7.53 -14.91
C ALA A 302 -9.11 -7.92 -14.77
N MET A 303 -9.45 -8.81 -13.84
CA MET A 303 -10.82 -9.14 -13.47
C MET A 303 -11.61 -7.91 -13.04
N ARG A 304 -11.01 -7.06 -12.19
CA ARG A 304 -11.66 -5.83 -11.73
C ARG A 304 -11.87 -4.81 -12.86
N LEU A 305 -10.95 -4.72 -13.82
CA LEU A 305 -11.13 -3.92 -15.02
C LEU A 305 -12.34 -4.39 -15.83
N ILE A 306 -12.45 -5.71 -16.06
CA ILE A 306 -13.58 -6.30 -16.80
C ILE A 306 -14.92 -6.00 -16.10
N GLU A 307 -14.97 -6.16 -14.77
CA GLU A 307 -16.17 -5.88 -13.96
C GLU A 307 -16.63 -4.42 -14.06
N LYS A 308 -15.68 -3.48 -14.21
CA LYS A 308 -15.99 -2.06 -14.32
C LYS A 308 -16.37 -1.64 -15.74
N GLY A 309 -15.83 -2.34 -16.74
CA GLY A 309 -16.03 -2.05 -18.16
C GLY A 309 -14.73 -2.31 -18.91
N ILE A 310 -14.78 -3.23 -19.88
CA ILE A 310 -13.67 -3.53 -20.76
C ILE A 310 -13.40 -2.28 -21.63
N PRO A 311 -12.14 -1.83 -21.76
CA PRO A 311 -11.80 -0.72 -22.63
C PRO A 311 -12.05 -1.06 -24.11
N SER A 312 -12.16 -0.03 -24.96
CA SER A 312 -12.24 -0.19 -26.43
C SER A 312 -11.03 0.41 -27.14
N GLY A 313 -10.87 0.12 -28.44
CA GLY A 313 -9.80 0.71 -29.26
C GLY A 313 -8.40 0.36 -28.75
N GLN A 314 -7.50 1.35 -28.71
CA GLN A 314 -6.09 1.12 -28.33
C GLN A 314 -5.93 0.58 -26.90
N ALA A 315 -6.78 1.00 -25.96
CA ALA A 315 -6.73 0.53 -24.58
C ALA A 315 -7.15 -0.95 -24.47
N TYR A 316 -7.99 -1.45 -25.38
CA TYR A 316 -8.30 -2.88 -25.49
C TYR A 316 -7.08 -3.70 -25.93
N ASP A 317 -6.34 -3.22 -26.93
CA ASP A 317 -5.11 -3.89 -27.39
C ASP A 317 -4.05 -3.95 -26.28
N GLN A 318 -3.90 -2.87 -25.51
CA GLN A 318 -3.00 -2.86 -24.35
C GLN A 318 -3.48 -3.81 -23.24
N PHE A 319 -4.80 -3.90 -23.01
CA PHE A 319 -5.38 -4.87 -22.09
C PHE A 319 -5.09 -6.32 -22.53
N LEU A 320 -5.27 -6.65 -23.81
CA LEU A 320 -4.92 -7.98 -24.33
C LEU A 320 -3.43 -8.30 -24.18
N LYS A 321 -2.53 -7.33 -24.34
CA LYS A 321 -1.09 -7.52 -24.06
C LYS A 321 -0.83 -7.85 -22.59
N VAL A 322 -1.51 -7.17 -21.66
CA VAL A 322 -1.43 -7.50 -20.23
C VAL A 322 -1.90 -8.94 -19.97
N LEU A 323 -2.99 -9.38 -20.62
CA LEU A 323 -3.46 -10.77 -20.53
C LEU A 323 -2.44 -11.76 -21.09
N GLY A 324 -1.80 -11.42 -22.20
CA GLY A 324 -0.74 -12.23 -22.82
C GLY A 324 0.46 -12.47 -21.92
N HIS A 325 0.70 -11.60 -20.93
CA HIS A 325 1.79 -11.70 -19.95
C HIS A 325 1.37 -12.29 -18.59
N ILE A 326 0.20 -12.95 -18.51
CA ILE A 326 -0.15 -13.83 -17.39
C ILE A 326 0.36 -15.24 -17.74
N ASN A 327 1.34 -15.77 -17.00
CA ASN A 327 1.98 -17.04 -17.34
C ASN A 327 1.22 -18.26 -16.79
N SER A 328 0.47 -18.09 -15.70
CA SER A 328 -0.40 -19.14 -15.18
C SER A 328 -1.55 -19.41 -16.15
N ASP A 329 -1.55 -20.61 -16.75
CA ASP A 329 -2.63 -21.11 -17.63
C ASP A 329 -4.02 -20.90 -17.03
N TYR A 330 -4.17 -21.24 -15.74
CA TYR A 330 -5.43 -21.11 -15.01
C TYR A 330 -5.86 -19.65 -14.86
N GLU A 331 -4.96 -18.76 -14.42
CA GLU A 331 -5.31 -17.35 -14.24
C GLU A 331 -5.57 -16.66 -15.58
N GLN A 332 -4.78 -16.95 -16.61
CA GLN A 332 -4.98 -16.39 -17.94
C GLN A 332 -6.33 -16.84 -18.51
N SER A 333 -6.64 -18.14 -18.47
CA SER A 333 -7.92 -18.66 -18.95
C SER A 333 -9.10 -18.10 -18.15
N ARG A 334 -8.94 -17.94 -16.82
CA ARG A 334 -9.97 -17.38 -15.94
C ARG A 334 -10.32 -15.96 -16.34
N VAL A 335 -9.32 -15.11 -16.59
CA VAL A 335 -9.54 -13.74 -17.05
C VAL A 335 -10.16 -13.71 -18.45
N MET A 336 -9.67 -14.54 -19.38
CA MET A 336 -10.25 -14.65 -20.72
C MET A 336 -11.72 -15.10 -20.68
N LYS A 337 -12.05 -16.12 -19.89
CA LYS A 337 -13.43 -16.60 -19.70
C LYS A 337 -14.33 -15.51 -19.13
N LYS A 338 -13.82 -14.71 -18.16
CA LYS A 338 -14.55 -13.56 -17.60
C LYS A 338 -14.76 -12.45 -18.63
N MET A 339 -13.73 -12.12 -19.41
CA MET A 339 -13.80 -11.14 -20.48
C MET A 339 -14.88 -11.53 -21.50
N LEU A 340 -14.91 -12.82 -21.86
CA LEU A 340 -15.93 -13.42 -22.72
C LEU A 340 -17.30 -13.60 -22.04
N GLU A 341 -17.57 -13.02 -20.86
CA GLU A 341 -18.94 -12.83 -20.40
C GLU A 341 -19.55 -11.55 -20.99
N GLN A 342 -18.71 -10.60 -21.41
CA GLN A 342 -19.11 -9.33 -22.03
C GLN A 342 -19.21 -9.47 -23.57
N PRO A 343 -19.85 -8.51 -24.27
CA PRO A 343 -19.76 -8.40 -25.72
C PRO A 343 -18.31 -8.18 -26.18
N ILE A 344 -17.93 -8.76 -27.32
CA ILE A 344 -16.61 -8.52 -27.93
C ILE A 344 -16.64 -7.13 -28.58
N PRO A 345 -15.69 -6.21 -28.27
CA PRO A 345 -15.79 -4.82 -28.71
C PRO A 345 -15.82 -4.64 -30.23
N ALA A 346 -14.98 -5.35 -30.96
CA ALA A 346 -14.98 -5.37 -32.42
C ALA A 346 -14.84 -6.79 -32.97
N GLN A 347 -15.40 -7.04 -34.15
CA GLN A 347 -15.29 -8.37 -34.79
C GLN A 347 -13.82 -8.77 -35.04
N THR A 348 -12.95 -7.81 -35.36
CA THR A 348 -11.50 -8.04 -35.55
C THR A 348 -10.79 -8.53 -34.29
N ASP A 349 -11.41 -8.44 -33.12
CA ASP A 349 -10.79 -8.84 -31.86
C ASP A 349 -10.88 -10.34 -31.58
N VAL A 350 -11.75 -11.08 -32.28
CA VAL A 350 -11.85 -12.56 -32.10
C VAL A 350 -10.51 -13.23 -32.40
N ASP A 351 -9.86 -12.87 -33.50
CA ASP A 351 -8.57 -13.46 -33.88
C ASP A 351 -7.46 -13.09 -32.87
N LYS A 352 -7.52 -11.87 -32.30
CA LYS A 352 -6.58 -11.46 -31.24
C LYS A 352 -6.78 -12.28 -29.96
N ILE A 353 -8.03 -12.56 -29.59
CA ILE A 353 -8.35 -13.41 -28.43
C ILE A 353 -7.89 -14.85 -28.70
N LEU A 354 -8.11 -15.38 -29.90
CA LEU A 354 -7.66 -16.73 -30.28
C LEU A 354 -6.13 -16.84 -30.26
N ALA A 355 -5.40 -15.79 -30.64
CA ALA A 355 -3.94 -15.77 -30.59
C ALA A 355 -3.39 -15.94 -29.16
N LEU A 356 -4.12 -15.49 -28.13
CA LEU A 356 -3.72 -15.66 -26.73
C LEU A 356 -3.70 -17.13 -26.28
N LEU A 357 -4.42 -18.03 -26.97
CA LEU A 357 -4.39 -19.47 -26.69
C LEU A 357 -3.01 -20.08 -26.84
N GLY A 358 -2.15 -19.47 -27.66
CA GLY A 358 -0.75 -19.90 -27.82
C GLY A 358 0.07 -19.78 -26.54
N ASN A 359 -0.36 -18.96 -25.59
CA ASN A 359 0.31 -18.77 -24.30
C ASN A 359 -0.17 -19.75 -23.21
N ILE A 360 -1.25 -20.50 -23.47
CA ILE A 360 -1.81 -21.46 -22.52
C ILE A 360 -1.25 -22.86 -22.81
N GLY A 361 -0.54 -23.47 -21.87
CA GLY A 361 -0.05 -24.84 -21.99
C GLY A 361 -1.16 -25.88 -21.86
N SER A 362 -2.03 -25.71 -20.85
CA SER A 362 -3.10 -26.63 -20.50
C SER A 362 -4.20 -26.72 -21.56
N ASP A 363 -4.37 -27.92 -22.12
CA ASP A 363 -5.45 -28.25 -23.06
C ASP A 363 -6.85 -28.07 -22.45
N TYR A 364 -7.00 -28.39 -21.17
CA TYR A 364 -8.25 -28.18 -20.43
C TYR A 364 -8.63 -26.70 -20.39
N GLU A 365 -7.66 -25.83 -20.10
CA GLU A 365 -7.89 -24.39 -20.02
C GLU A 365 -8.14 -23.78 -21.41
N LYS A 366 -7.38 -24.18 -22.44
CA LYS A 366 -7.65 -23.82 -23.85
C LYS A 366 -9.06 -24.20 -24.27
N ALA A 367 -9.46 -25.45 -23.99
CA ALA A 367 -10.78 -25.96 -24.34
C ALA A 367 -11.89 -25.16 -23.65
N GLY A 368 -11.71 -24.80 -22.37
CA GLY A 368 -12.64 -23.92 -21.66
C GLY A 368 -12.83 -22.56 -22.31
N VAL A 369 -11.75 -21.92 -22.78
CA VAL A 369 -11.80 -20.64 -23.49
C VAL A 369 -12.48 -20.80 -24.86
N LEU A 370 -12.08 -21.79 -25.66
CA LEU A 370 -12.67 -22.05 -26.99
C LEU A 370 -14.18 -22.30 -26.91
N LYS A 371 -14.63 -23.09 -25.93
CA LYS A 371 -16.07 -23.31 -25.66
C LYS A 371 -16.78 -22.00 -25.31
N LYS A 372 -16.15 -21.10 -24.56
CA LYS A 372 -16.73 -19.80 -24.25
C LYS A 372 -16.84 -18.90 -25.49
N ILE A 373 -15.86 -18.94 -26.39
CA ILE A 373 -15.91 -18.22 -27.68
C ILE A 373 -17.02 -18.78 -28.57
N ALA A 374 -17.22 -20.10 -28.62
CA ALA A 374 -18.30 -20.71 -29.40
C ALA A 374 -19.69 -20.15 -29.04
N SER A 375 -19.90 -19.79 -27.77
CA SER A 375 -21.17 -19.20 -27.30
C SER A 375 -21.42 -17.74 -27.69
N LYS A 376 -20.52 -17.14 -28.49
CA LYS A 376 -20.63 -15.75 -28.94
C LYS A 376 -21.27 -15.64 -30.32
N GLU A 377 -21.74 -14.44 -30.63
CA GLU A 377 -22.14 -14.10 -31.98
C GLU A 377 -20.88 -13.94 -32.85
N LEU A 378 -20.73 -14.84 -33.81
CA LEU A 378 -19.56 -14.93 -34.69
C LEU A 378 -20.00 -14.91 -36.15
N SER A 379 -19.24 -14.22 -37.00
CA SER A 379 -19.32 -14.31 -38.45
C SER A 379 -18.82 -15.67 -38.95
N THR A 380 -19.15 -16.03 -40.19
CA THR A 380 -18.67 -17.27 -40.81
C THR A 380 -17.15 -17.40 -40.77
N GLU A 381 -16.41 -16.31 -41.02
CA GLU A 381 -14.95 -16.34 -41.00
C GLU A 381 -14.41 -16.52 -39.57
N GLN A 382 -15.05 -15.92 -38.57
CA GLN A 382 -14.70 -16.12 -37.16
C GLN A 382 -14.99 -17.55 -36.67
N TRP A 383 -16.07 -18.17 -37.15
CA TRP A 383 -16.30 -19.60 -36.92
C TRP A 383 -15.19 -20.46 -37.49
N VAL A 384 -14.73 -20.16 -38.72
CA VAL A 384 -13.58 -20.86 -39.33
C VAL A 384 -12.32 -20.65 -38.49
N SER A 385 -12.02 -19.43 -38.05
CA SER A 385 -10.89 -19.15 -37.14
C SER A 385 -10.98 -19.95 -35.84
N LEU A 386 -12.16 -19.96 -35.19
CA LEU A 386 -12.41 -20.71 -33.96
C LEU A 386 -12.21 -22.22 -34.15
N ILE A 387 -12.75 -22.78 -35.23
CA ILE A 387 -12.61 -24.20 -35.59
C ILE A 387 -11.13 -24.55 -35.79
N ASN A 388 -10.40 -23.73 -36.55
CA ASN A 388 -8.97 -23.95 -36.79
C ASN A 388 -8.17 -23.87 -35.48
N ALA A 389 -8.53 -22.99 -34.55
CA ALA A 389 -7.86 -22.88 -33.26
C ALA A 389 -7.99 -24.13 -32.39
N THR A 390 -9.00 -25.00 -32.62
CA THR A 390 -9.12 -26.29 -31.91
C THR A 390 -7.93 -27.23 -32.17
N THR A 391 -7.19 -27.03 -33.28
CA THR A 391 -5.99 -27.80 -33.59
C THR A 391 -4.84 -27.56 -32.62
N GLN A 392 -4.86 -26.46 -31.87
CA GLN A 392 -3.88 -26.13 -30.82
C GLN A 392 -4.10 -26.91 -29.50
N VAL A 393 -5.22 -27.65 -29.40
CA VAL A 393 -5.52 -28.55 -28.27
C VAL A 393 -4.96 -29.93 -28.59
N SER A 394 -4.05 -30.46 -27.77
CA SER A 394 -3.39 -31.74 -28.04
C SER A 394 -4.24 -32.93 -27.57
N SER A 395 -4.89 -32.81 -26.41
CA SER A 395 -5.79 -33.81 -25.85
C SER A 395 -6.98 -34.06 -26.79
N ASN A 396 -7.08 -35.29 -27.29
CA ASN A 396 -8.19 -35.73 -28.14
C ASN A 396 -9.55 -35.55 -27.45
N TYR A 397 -9.62 -35.87 -26.16
CA TYR A 397 -10.85 -35.72 -25.38
C TYR A 397 -11.27 -34.25 -25.30
N GLU A 398 -10.35 -33.35 -24.89
CA GLU A 398 -10.67 -31.93 -24.77
C GLU A 398 -11.02 -31.33 -26.13
N LYS A 399 -10.23 -31.63 -27.18
CA LYS A 399 -10.51 -31.19 -28.55
C LYS A 399 -11.88 -31.64 -29.03
N ALA A 400 -12.22 -32.91 -28.82
CA ALA A 400 -13.53 -33.44 -29.20
C ALA A 400 -14.66 -32.75 -28.46
N THR A 401 -14.51 -32.49 -27.16
CA THR A 401 -15.54 -31.77 -26.39
C THR A 401 -15.77 -30.33 -26.90
N VAL A 402 -14.72 -29.65 -27.38
CA VAL A 402 -14.85 -28.32 -28.00
C VAL A 402 -15.57 -28.44 -29.35
N LEU A 403 -15.15 -29.37 -30.21
CA LEU A 403 -15.75 -29.59 -31.52
C LEU A 403 -17.23 -30.00 -31.42
N LEU A 404 -17.61 -30.81 -30.43
CA LEU A 404 -19.02 -31.14 -30.20
C LEU A 404 -19.86 -29.90 -29.86
N GLN A 405 -19.33 -29.00 -29.03
CA GLN A 405 -20.02 -27.74 -28.73
C GLN A 405 -20.11 -26.82 -29.96
N ILE A 406 -19.05 -26.74 -30.75
CA ILE A 406 -19.04 -25.95 -32.00
C ILE A 406 -20.10 -26.49 -32.97
N ALA A 407 -20.20 -27.80 -33.17
CA ALA A 407 -21.18 -28.40 -34.08
C ALA A 407 -22.63 -28.01 -33.74
N GLY A 408 -22.95 -27.89 -32.44
CA GLY A 408 -24.27 -27.49 -31.99
C GLY A 408 -24.61 -26.00 -32.17
N GLN A 409 -23.63 -25.14 -32.49
CA GLN A 409 -23.80 -23.68 -32.52
C GLN A 409 -23.38 -23.04 -33.84
N MET A 410 -22.47 -23.65 -34.59
CA MET A 410 -21.96 -23.09 -35.84
C MET A 410 -23.05 -23.07 -36.93
N PRO A 411 -23.07 -22.04 -37.81
CA PRO A 411 -23.97 -22.04 -38.96
C PRO A 411 -23.61 -23.22 -39.88
N LYS A 412 -24.63 -23.96 -40.34
CA LYS A 412 -24.45 -25.08 -41.29
C LYS A 412 -24.26 -24.54 -42.71
N ASN A 413 -23.04 -24.13 -43.05
CA ASN A 413 -22.66 -23.73 -44.41
C ASN A 413 -21.39 -24.45 -44.85
N GLU A 414 -21.09 -24.39 -46.15
CA GLU A 414 -19.97 -25.13 -46.76
C GLU A 414 -18.61 -24.78 -46.11
N LYS A 415 -18.37 -23.50 -45.82
CA LYS A 415 -17.09 -23.04 -45.23
C LYS A 415 -16.88 -23.60 -43.82
N THR A 416 -17.88 -23.47 -42.94
CA THR A 416 -17.77 -23.95 -41.56
C THR A 416 -17.74 -25.48 -41.49
N GLN A 417 -18.50 -26.17 -42.34
CA GLN A 417 -18.46 -27.64 -42.42
C GLN A 417 -17.10 -28.14 -42.91
N ALA A 418 -16.54 -27.53 -43.96
CA ALA A 418 -15.22 -27.90 -44.46
C ALA A 418 -14.12 -27.69 -43.41
N ALA A 419 -14.13 -26.55 -42.73
CA ALA A 419 -13.20 -26.27 -41.62
C ALA A 419 -13.38 -27.29 -40.49
N TYR A 420 -14.61 -27.61 -40.11
CA TYR A 420 -14.91 -28.57 -39.05
C TYR A 420 -14.37 -29.96 -39.37
N GLN A 421 -14.67 -30.47 -40.57
CA GLN A 421 -14.19 -31.77 -41.02
C GLN A 421 -12.65 -31.82 -41.00
N GLN A 422 -11.99 -30.73 -41.39
CA GLN A 422 -10.53 -30.66 -41.36
C GLN A 422 -9.98 -30.68 -39.92
N ALA A 423 -10.60 -29.93 -39.00
CA ALA A 423 -10.21 -29.95 -37.59
C ALA A 423 -10.48 -31.32 -36.94
N ALA A 424 -11.62 -31.95 -37.24
CA ALA A 424 -12.02 -33.26 -36.74
C ALA A 424 -10.99 -34.34 -37.10
N LYS A 425 -10.43 -34.33 -38.32
CA LYS A 425 -9.35 -35.25 -38.73
C LYS A 425 -8.09 -35.18 -37.87
N THR A 426 -7.92 -34.12 -37.07
CA THR A 426 -6.79 -34.01 -36.12
C THR A 426 -7.08 -34.64 -34.75
N VAL A 427 -8.28 -35.20 -34.55
CA VAL A 427 -8.61 -36.07 -33.41
C VAL A 427 -8.13 -37.48 -33.75
N SER A 428 -7.04 -37.93 -33.13
CA SER A 428 -6.44 -39.24 -33.43
C SER A 428 -7.08 -40.41 -32.70
N SER A 429 -7.99 -40.14 -31.74
CA SER A 429 -8.77 -41.20 -31.08
C SER A 429 -10.00 -41.54 -31.92
N ASP A 430 -10.09 -42.77 -32.42
CA ASP A 430 -11.23 -43.24 -33.23
C ASP A 430 -12.58 -43.04 -32.53
N HIS A 431 -12.63 -43.28 -31.21
CA HIS A 431 -13.84 -43.10 -30.41
C HIS A 431 -14.29 -41.64 -30.40
N GLU A 432 -13.37 -40.71 -30.12
CA GLU A 432 -13.69 -39.29 -30.07
C GLU A 432 -13.93 -38.71 -31.47
N TYR A 433 -13.15 -39.11 -32.47
CA TYR A 433 -13.35 -38.76 -33.88
C TYR A 433 -14.74 -39.17 -34.37
N GLY A 434 -15.15 -40.40 -34.09
CA GLY A 434 -16.48 -40.90 -34.45
C GLY A 434 -17.61 -40.10 -33.83
N LYS A 435 -17.46 -39.66 -32.56
CA LYS A 435 -18.45 -38.78 -31.91
C LYS A 435 -18.53 -37.41 -32.59
N VAL A 436 -17.37 -36.81 -32.86
CA VAL A 436 -17.25 -35.49 -33.50
C VAL A 436 -17.86 -35.50 -34.90
N MET A 437 -17.57 -36.51 -35.72
CA MET A 437 -18.10 -36.60 -37.08
C MET A 437 -19.62 -36.79 -37.12
N ARG A 438 -20.19 -37.60 -36.22
CA ARG A 438 -21.65 -37.78 -36.10
C ARG A 438 -22.38 -36.50 -35.70
N ALA A 439 -21.70 -35.51 -35.11
CA ALA A 439 -22.33 -34.24 -34.76
C ALA A 439 -22.55 -33.30 -35.95
N LEU A 440 -21.99 -33.62 -37.13
CA LEU A 440 -22.24 -32.89 -38.38
C LEU A 440 -23.50 -33.34 -39.12
N GLU A 441 -23.95 -34.56 -38.85
CA GLU A 441 -25.23 -35.12 -39.32
C GLU A 441 -26.38 -34.36 -38.65
#